data_AF-A0A1I5W2I7-F1
#
_entry.id   AF-A0A1I5W2I7-F1
#
_cell.length_a   1.000
_cell.length_b   1.000
_cell.length_c   1.000
_cell.angle_alpha   90.00
_cell.angle_beta   90.00
_cell.angle_gamma   90.00
#
_symmetry.space_group_name_H-M   'P 1'
#
loop_
_entity.id
_entity.type
_entity.pdbx_description
1 polymer ?
#
loop_
_entity_poly.entity_id
_entity_poly.type
_entity_poly.pdbx_seq_one_letter_code
_entity_poly.pdbx_strand_id
1 'polypeptide(L)'
;MELVSVGSGGSEVIQSFALSIDDAKKIFQSIERAYHHRDLAEIELGELWWKTDCRVRSNPEQVSISFKRGWERTRTNVRRHDLATAIANFNGLFGIN
;
A
#
# COMPACT_ATOMS: atom_id res chain seq x y z
N MET A 1 3.18 22.15 -4.66
CA MET A 1 3.31 20.68 -4.61
C MET A 1 2.63 20.22 -3.35
N GLU A 2 1.53 19.49 -3.47
CA GLU A 2 0.86 18.88 -2.31
C GLU A 2 1.40 17.46 -2.14
N LEU A 3 1.83 17.13 -0.93
CA LEU A 3 2.40 15.83 -0.56
C LEU A 3 1.39 15.09 0.33
N VAL A 4 1.24 13.79 0.11
CA VAL A 4 0.35 12.94 0.92
C VAL A 4 1.18 12.07 1.87
N SER A 5 0.80 12.06 3.15
CA SER A 5 1.37 11.19 4.18
C SER A 5 0.52 9.93 4.32
N VAL A 6 1.12 8.75 4.16
CA VAL A 6 0.44 7.46 4.35
C VAL A 6 0.87 6.90 5.70
N GLY A 7 -0.05 6.89 6.68
CA GLY A 7 0.15 6.31 8.01
C GLY A 7 -0.59 4.98 8.17
N SER A 8 0.08 3.95 8.69
CA SER A 8 -0.58 2.77 9.27
C SER A 8 -0.74 3.00 10.77
N GLY A 9 -1.98 2.93 11.25
CA GLY A 9 -2.28 3.05 12.68
C GLY A 9 -1.68 1.89 13.47
N GLY A 10 -0.83 2.22 14.45
CA GLY A 10 -0.34 1.30 15.48
C GLY A 10 1.19 1.32 15.67
N SER A 11 1.63 2.07 16.69
CA SER A 11 2.96 2.06 17.34
C SER A 11 4.16 2.55 16.50
N GLU A 12 4.61 3.76 16.83
CA GLU A 12 6.03 4.18 16.90
C GLU A 12 6.96 3.67 15.79
N VAL A 13 6.70 4.12 14.56
CA VAL A 13 7.62 4.80 13.63
C VAL A 13 6.78 4.90 12.36
N ILE A 14 5.98 5.95 12.23
CA ILE A 14 5.44 6.30 10.91
C ILE A 14 6.67 6.81 10.15
N GLN A 15 7.35 5.93 9.43
CA GLN A 15 8.25 6.38 8.37
C GLN A 15 7.34 7.01 7.30
N SER A 16 7.03 8.28 7.50
CA SER A 16 6.28 9.09 6.54
C SER A 16 7.20 9.41 5.39
N PHE A 17 7.12 8.59 4.34
CA PHE A 17 7.77 8.93 3.08
C PHE A 17 6.81 9.77 2.26
N ALA A 18 7.24 10.98 1.93
CA ALA A 18 6.51 11.84 1.02
C ALA A 18 6.56 11.22 -0.39
N LEU A 19 5.40 10.77 -0.87
CA LEU A 19 5.22 10.32 -2.24
C LEU A 19 4.66 11.48 -3.08
N SER A 20 5.03 11.52 -4.36
CA SER A 20 4.27 12.32 -5.31
C SER A 20 2.85 11.77 -5.42
N ILE A 21 1.87 12.62 -5.75
CA ILE A 21 0.48 12.17 -5.94
C ILE A 21 0.41 11.10 -7.05
N ASP A 22 1.20 11.23 -8.11
CA ASP A 22 1.23 10.26 -9.21
C ASP A 22 1.79 8.91 -8.79
N ASP A 23 2.85 8.89 -7.98
CA ASP A 23 3.41 7.65 -7.44
C ASP A 23 2.46 7.00 -6.45
N ALA A 24 1.80 7.79 -5.60
CA ALA A 24 0.77 7.30 -4.69
C ALA A 24 -0.39 6.66 -5.49
N LYS A 25 -0.87 7.31 -6.56
CA LYS A 25 -1.92 6.74 -7.42
C LYS A 25 -1.51 5.39 -8.02
N LYS A 26 -0.28 5.28 -8.55
CA LYS A 26 0.23 4.02 -9.10
C LYS A 26 0.33 2.91 -8.05
N ILE A 27 0.77 3.23 -6.84
CA ILE A 27 0.81 2.27 -5.73
C ILE A 27 -0.60 1.82 -5.36
N PHE A 28 -1.54 2.75 -5.20
CA PHE A 28 -2.92 2.41 -4.84
C PHE A 28 -3.62 1.59 -5.92
N GLN A 29 -3.41 1.89 -7.21
CA GLN A 29 -3.87 1.05 -8.32
C GLN A 29 -3.30 -0.38 -8.24
N SER A 30 -2.02 -0.51 -7.92
CA SER A 30 -1.36 -1.82 -7.73
C SER A 30 -1.96 -2.60 -6.55
N ILE A 31 -2.19 -1.92 -5.41
CA ILE A 31 -2.84 -2.47 -4.21
C ILE A 31 -4.26 -2.93 -4.53
N GLU A 32 -5.06 -2.08 -5.18
CA GLU A 32 -6.46 -2.34 -5.54
C GLU A 32 -6.56 -3.56 -6.46
N ARG A 33 -5.70 -3.65 -7.47
CA ARG A 33 -5.60 -4.82 -8.35
C ARG A 33 -5.28 -6.10 -7.55
N ALA A 34 -4.27 -6.07 -6.69
CA ALA A 34 -3.93 -7.22 -5.85
C ALA A 34 -5.10 -7.62 -4.95
N TYR A 35 -5.77 -6.64 -4.36
CA TYR A 35 -6.92 -6.84 -3.47
C TYR A 35 -8.08 -7.55 -4.18
N HIS A 36 -8.53 -7.04 -5.32
CA HIS A 36 -9.67 -7.59 -6.06
C HIS A 36 -9.40 -8.98 -6.64
N HIS A 37 -8.19 -9.21 -7.14
CA HIS A 37 -7.83 -10.50 -7.73
C HIS A 37 -7.29 -11.51 -6.71
N ARG A 38 -7.18 -11.12 -5.43
CA ARG A 38 -6.54 -11.92 -4.37
C ARG A 38 -5.16 -12.43 -4.79
N ASP A 39 -4.39 -11.57 -5.43
CA ASP A 39 -3.09 -11.90 -6.02
C ASP A 39 -1.95 -11.13 -5.32
N LEU A 40 -0.74 -11.35 -5.80
CA LEU A 40 0.44 -10.58 -5.47
C LEU A 40 0.68 -9.54 -6.56
N ALA A 41 0.83 -8.28 -6.17
CA ALA A 41 1.30 -7.21 -7.05
C ALA A 41 2.59 -6.61 -6.51
N GLU A 42 3.48 -6.25 -7.43
CA GLU A 42 4.75 -5.56 -7.16
C GLU A 42 4.87 -4.38 -8.11
N ILE A 43 5.41 -3.26 -7.62
CA ILE A 43 5.66 -2.07 -8.42
C ILE A 43 6.95 -1.38 -7.95
N GLU A 44 7.71 -0.87 -8.90
CA GLU A 44 8.92 -0.08 -8.66
C GLU A 44 8.73 1.35 -9.18
N LEU A 45 9.07 2.33 -8.33
CA LEU A 45 8.95 3.75 -8.59
C LEU A 45 10.23 4.44 -8.14
N GLY A 46 11.19 4.56 -9.06
CA GLY A 46 12.52 5.07 -8.75
C GLY A 46 13.24 4.17 -7.73
N GLU A 47 13.55 4.70 -6.55
CA GLU A 47 14.20 3.95 -5.47
C GLU A 47 13.23 3.15 -4.60
N LEU A 48 11.92 3.33 -4.79
CA LEU A 48 10.89 2.65 -4.03
C LEU A 48 10.48 1.36 -4.73
N TRP A 49 10.60 0.24 -4.04
CA TRP A 49 9.93 -1.00 -4.39
C TRP A 49 8.76 -1.23 -3.44
N TRP A 50 7.61 -1.60 -3.97
CA TRP A 50 6.40 -1.88 -3.21
C TRP A 50 5.80 -3.22 -3.61
N LYS A 51 5.31 -3.96 -2.62
CA LYS A 51 4.67 -5.26 -2.79
C LYS A 51 3.44 -5.40 -1.91
N THR A 52 2.39 -5.92 -2.50
CA THR A 52 1.15 -6.27 -1.81
C THR A 52 0.82 -7.73 -2.12
N ASP A 53 0.85 -8.60 -1.12
CA ASP A 53 0.48 -10.02 -1.23
C ASP A 53 -0.91 -10.22 -0.60
N CYS A 54 -1.94 -10.22 -1.44
CA CYS A 54 -3.34 -10.40 -1.05
C CYS A 54 -3.81 -11.86 -1.12
N ARG A 55 -2.93 -12.79 -1.53
CA ARG A 55 -3.25 -14.22 -1.65
C ARG A 55 -3.62 -14.78 -0.28
N VAL A 56 -4.70 -15.55 -0.24
CA VAL A 56 -5.15 -16.22 0.98
C VAL A 56 -4.15 -17.33 1.32
N ARG A 57 -3.46 -17.18 2.45
CA ARG A 57 -2.64 -18.25 3.05
C ARG A 57 -3.40 -18.83 4.25
N SER A 58 -2.72 -19.00 5.39
CA SER A 58 -3.32 -19.55 6.61
C SER A 58 -4.34 -18.63 7.28
N ASN A 59 -4.26 -17.31 7.08
CA ASN A 59 -5.21 -16.33 7.60
C ASN A 59 -5.87 -15.55 6.44
N PRO A 60 -7.18 -15.75 6.17
CA PRO A 60 -7.87 -15.08 5.07
C PRO A 60 -8.05 -13.57 5.28
N GLU A 61 -8.04 -13.13 6.54
CA GLU A 61 -8.23 -11.72 6.93
C GLU A 61 -6.94 -10.90 6.83
N GLN A 62 -5.81 -11.52 6.50
CA GLN A 62 -4.52 -10.87 6.51
C GLN A 62 -4.01 -10.58 5.08
N VAL A 63 -3.45 -9.39 4.89
CA VAL A 63 -2.69 -9.00 3.69
C VAL A 63 -1.29 -8.60 4.13
N SER A 64 -0.27 -9.02 3.37
CA SER A 64 1.11 -8.64 3.65
C SER A 64 1.54 -7.51 2.71
N ILE A 65 1.99 -6.39 3.27
CA ILE A 65 2.56 -5.27 2.53
C ILE A 65 4.05 -5.22 2.84
N SER A 66 4.88 -5.13 1.81
CA SER A 66 6.31 -4.89 1.95
C SER A 66 6.71 -3.73 1.07
N PHE A 67 7.54 -2.83 1.59
CA PHE A 67 8.14 -1.79 0.78
C PHE A 67 9.61 -1.62 1.14
N LYS A 68 10.40 -1.16 0.18
CA LYS A 68 11.83 -0.98 0.30
C LYS A 68 12.21 0.34 -0.36
N ARG A 69 13.07 1.12 0.31
CA ARG A 69 13.73 2.29 -0.27
C ARG A 69 15.21 2.25 0.06
N GLY A 70 16.07 2.22 -0.96
CA GLY A 70 17.51 2.02 -0.75
C GLY A 70 17.78 0.69 -0.01
N TRP A 71 18.42 0.75 1.15
CA TRP A 71 18.68 -0.43 1.98
C TRP A 71 17.58 -0.73 3.00
N GLU A 72 16.69 0.24 3.27
CA GLU A 72 15.62 0.08 4.25
C GLU A 72 14.47 -0.73 3.67
N ARG A 73 14.04 -1.76 4.41
CA ARG A 73 12.91 -2.60 4.05
C ARG A 73 11.96 -2.73 5.22
N THR A 74 10.70 -2.45 4.97
CA THR A 74 9.62 -2.60 5.93
C THR A 74 8.65 -3.66 5.43
N ARG A 75 8.15 -4.48 6.35
CA ARG A 75 7.08 -5.44 6.10
C ARG A 75 6.05 -5.31 7.21
N THR A 76 4.81 -5.13 6.83
CA THR A 76 3.68 -5.10 7.77
C THR A 76 2.59 -6.05 7.29
N ASN A 77 1.83 -6.57 8.24
CA ASN A 77 0.62 -7.30 7.94
C ASN A 77 -0.57 -6.45 8.37
N VAL A 78 -1.50 -6.22 7.44
CA VAL A 78 -2.70 -5.43 7.67
C VAL A 78 -3.93 -6.31 7.57
N ARG A 79 -5.03 -5.88 8.20
CA ARG A 79 -6.31 -6.55 8.00
C ARG A 79 -6.85 -6.22 6.62
N ARG A 80 -7.49 -7.19 5.99
CA ARG A 80 -8.13 -7.05 4.69
C ARG A 80 -9.20 -5.96 4.70
N HIS A 81 -9.95 -5.84 5.79
CA HIS A 81 -10.94 -4.78 5.98
C HIS A 81 -10.29 -3.39 6.00
N ASP A 82 -9.21 -3.21 6.77
CA ASP A 82 -8.50 -1.92 6.85
C ASP A 82 -7.91 -1.52 5.49
N LEU A 83 -7.40 -2.49 4.72
CA LEU A 83 -6.92 -2.26 3.37
C LEU A 83 -8.05 -1.83 2.42
N ALA A 84 -9.23 -2.44 2.53
CA ALA A 84 -10.40 -2.07 1.72
C ALA A 84 -10.83 -0.62 2.01
N THR A 85 -10.86 -0.25 3.29
CA THR A 85 -11.17 1.12 3.73
C THR A 85 -10.13 2.11 3.20
N ALA A 86 -8.84 1.76 3.24
CA ALA A 86 -7.77 2.61 2.70
C ALA A 86 -7.91 2.83 1.18
N ILE A 87 -8.23 1.78 0.41
CA ILE A 87 -8.48 1.89 -1.05
C ILE A 87 -9.66 2.83 -1.31
N ALA A 88 -10.80 2.59 -0.64
CA ALA A 88 -12.01 3.40 -0.82
C ALA A 88 -11.78 4.88 -0.47
N ASN A 89 -11.08 5.15 0.64
CA ASN A 89 -10.74 6.51 1.04
C ASN A 89 -9.82 7.19 0.02
N PHE A 90 -8.82 6.49 -0.50
CA PHE A 90 -7.90 7.05 -1.50
C PHE A 90 -8.62 7.34 -2.81
N ASN A 91 -9.48 6.44 -3.29
CA ASN A 91 -10.27 6.64 -4.50
C ASN A 91 -11.21 7.85 -4.36
N GLY A 92 -11.83 8.02 -3.19
CA GLY A 92 -12.68 9.18 -2.90
C GLY A 92 -11.93 10.52 -2.89
N LEU A 93 -10.66 10.54 -2.48
CA LEU A 93 -9.85 11.75 -2.43
C LEU A 93 -9.18 12.11 -3.77
N PHE A 94 -8.77 11.11 -4.55
CA PHE A 94 -7.88 11.30 -5.70
C PHE A 94 -8.44 10.84 -7.05
N GLY A 95 -9.66 10.29 -7.07
CA GLY A 95 -10.39 9.96 -8.29
C GLY A 95 -9.66 8.94 -9.17
N ILE A 96 -9.20 7.83 -8.57
CA ILE A 96 -8.80 6.67 -9.36
C ILE A 96 -10.10 6.01 -9.85
N ASN A 97 -10.58 6.39 -11.04
CA ASN A 97 -11.62 5.70 -11.79
C ASN A 97 -11.08 5.38 -13.18
#